data_AF-A0A3M5VXS6-F1
#
_entry.id   AF-A0A3M5VXS6-F1
#
_cell.length_a   1.000
_cell.length_b   1.000
_cell.length_c   1.000
_cell.angle_alpha   90.00
_cell.angle_beta   90.00
_cell.angle_gamma   90.00
#
_symmetry.space_group_name_H-M   'P 1'
#
loop_
_entity.id
_entity.type
_entity.pdbx_description
1 polymer ?
#
loop_
_entity_poly.entity_id
_entity_poly.type
_entity_poly.pdbx_seq_one_letter_code
_entity_poly.pdbx_strand_id
1 'polypeptide(L)' 'MPVTAVRYNGMIHDYGLLNVVSQVPAVRSAILQASQELKEHLK' A
#
# COMPACT_ATOMS: atom_id res chain seq x y z
N MET A 1 -3.08 -9.89 18.62
CA MET A 1 -2.34 -9.19 17.55
C MET A 1 -3.28 -8.15 16.95
N PRO A 2 -2.94 -6.86 16.96
CA PRO A 2 -3.75 -5.85 16.27
C PRO A 2 -3.71 -6.07 14.75
N VAL A 3 -4.84 -5.83 14.06
CA VAL A 3 -4.95 -6.00 12.61
C VAL A 3 -5.48 -4.71 12.00
N THR A 4 -4.78 -4.21 10.98
CA THR A 4 -5.21 -3.08 10.14
C THR A 4 -5.58 -3.61 8.76
N ALA A 5 -6.83 -3.41 8.32
CA ALA A 5 -7.33 -3.84 7.01
C ALA A 5 -7.91 -2.66 6.24
N VAL A 6 -7.32 -2.33 5.09
CA VAL A 6 -7.72 -1.21 4.24
C VAL A 6 -7.93 -1.68 2.81
N ARG A 7 -9.02 -1.23 2.18
CA ARG A 7 -9.30 -1.49 0.76
C ARG A 7 -9.04 -0.23 -0.06
N TYR A 8 -8.14 -0.34 -1.04
CA TYR A 8 -7.96 0.68 -2.06
C TYR A 8 -8.93 0.42 -3.22
N ASN A 9 -10.01 1.21 -3.28
CA ASN A 9 -11.03 1.06 -4.32
C ASN A 9 -10.47 1.40 -5.71
N GLY A 10 -10.95 0.69 -6.73
CA GLY A 10 -10.53 0.90 -8.13
C GLY A 10 -9.19 0.27 -8.50
N MET A 11 -8.54 -0.44 -7.58
CA MET A 11 -7.27 -1.12 -7.84
C MET A 11 -7.48 -2.57 -8.28
N ILE A 12 -6.72 -3.00 -9.29
CA ILE A 12 -6.60 -4.42 -9.71
C ILE A 12 -5.62 -5.16 -8.81
N HIS A 13 -5.56 -6.49 -8.89
CA HIS A 13 -4.54 -7.26 -8.19
C HIS A 13 -3.10 -6.83 -8.57
N ASP A 14 -2.14 -7.07 -7.67
CA ASP A 14 -0.71 -6.74 -7.84
C ASP A 14 -0.38 -5.26 -8.12
N TYR A 15 -1.28 -4.34 -7.82
CA TYR A 15 -1.07 -2.91 -8.06
C TYR A 15 0.18 -2.32 -7.40
N GLY A 16 0.70 -2.94 -6.33
CA GLY A 16 1.95 -2.54 -5.67
C GLY A 16 3.23 -3.05 -6.35
N LEU A 17 3.12 -4.00 -7.29
CA LEU A 17 4.24 -4.59 -8.03
C LEU A 17 4.36 -4.03 -9.46
N LEU A 18 3.23 -3.71 -10.08
CA LEU A 18 3.16 -3.36 -11.50
C LEU A 18 3.68 -1.94 -11.80
N ASN A 19 4.82 -1.85 -12.49
CA ASN A 19 5.45 -0.56 -12.85
C ASN A 19 4.54 0.37 -13.67
N VAL A 20 3.68 -0.18 -14.54
CA VAL A 20 2.78 0.59 -15.42
C VAL A 20 1.78 1.45 -14.65
N VAL A 21 1.46 1.08 -13.40
CA VAL A 21 0.54 1.83 -12.54
C VAL A 21 1.24 2.56 -11.39
N SER A 22 2.58 2.57 -11.34
CA SER A 22 3.37 3.16 -10.24
C SER A 22 3.08 4.65 -9.98
N GLN A 23 2.62 5.38 -11.00
CA GLN A 23 2.29 6.80 -10.90
C GLN A 23 0.84 7.08 -10.48
N VAL A 24 -0.01 6.05 -10.37
CA VAL A 24 -1.38 6.21 -9.90
C VAL A 24 -1.36 6.62 -8.42
N PRO A 25 -2.05 7.70 -8.02
CA PRO A 25 -1.99 8.21 -6.64
C PRO A 25 -2.33 7.16 -5.58
N ALA A 26 -3.34 6.32 -5.83
CA ALA A 26 -3.74 5.25 -4.91
C ALA A 26 -2.62 4.22 -4.67
N VAL A 27 -1.82 3.87 -5.69
CA VAL A 27 -0.67 2.96 -5.55
C VAL A 27 0.38 3.55 -4.62
N ARG A 28 0.71 4.82 -4.83
CA ARG A 28 1.70 5.55 -4.00
C ARG A 28 1.24 5.65 -2.56
N SER A 29 -0.03 6.00 -2.33
CA SER A 29 -0.60 6.06 -0.98
C SER A 29 -0.54 4.70 -0.27
N ALA A 30 -0.82 3.60 -0.97
CA ALA A 30 -0.73 2.25 -0.41
C ALA A 30 0.70 1.85 -0.01
N ILE A 31 1.69 2.15 -0.85
CA ILE A 31 3.10 1.87 -0.54
C ILE A 31 3.58 2.73 0.65
N LEU A 32 3.19 4.01 0.69
CA LEU A 32 3.50 4.89 1.82
C LEU A 32 2.88 4.38 3.13
N GLN A 33 1.61 3.97 3.11
CA GLN A 33 0.96 3.37 4.28
C GLN A 33 1.72 2.13 4.74
N ALA A 34 1.97 1.17 3.83
CA ALA A 34 2.70 -0.06 4.16
C ALA A 34 4.10 0.24 4.76
N SER A 35 4.82 1.20 4.18
CA SER A 35 6.14 1.60 4.66
C SER A 35 6.11 2.21 6.06
N GLN A 36 5.09 3.02 6.35
CA GLN A 36 4.90 3.62 7.67
C GLN A 36 4.57 2.56 8.72
N GLU A 37 3.66 1.63 8.40
CA GLU A 37 3.30 0.52 9.30
C GLU A 37 4.52 -0.36 9.62
N LEU A 38 5.32 -0.71 8.61
CA LEU A 38 6.57 -1.45 8.82
C LEU A 38 7.53 -0.69 9.73
N LYS A 39 7.72 0.61 9.49
CA LYS A 39 8.60 1.47 10.30
C LYS A 39 8.14 1.56 11.75
N GLU A 40 6.83 1.59 12.01
CA GLU A 40 6.28 1.67 13.36
C GLU A 40 6.44 0.37 14.15
N HIS A 41 6.28 -0.78 13.48
CA HIS A 41 6.30 -2.10 14.12
C HIS A 41 7.69 -2.74 14.19
N LEU A 42 8.67 -2.22 13.47
CA LEU A 42 10.05 -2.73 13.43
C LEU A 42 11.08 -1.78 14.07
N LYS A 43 10.64 -0.83 14.91
CA LYS A 43 11.56 -0.01 15.71
C LYS A 43 12.32 -0.86 16.73
#